data_AF-A0A4Q3B5U1-F1
#
_entry.id   AF-A0A4Q3B5U1-F1
#
_cell.length_a   1.000
_cell.length_b   1.000
_cell.length_c   1.000
_cell.angle_alpha   90.00
_cell.angle_beta   90.00
_cell.angle_gamma   90.00
#
_symmetry.space_group_name_H-M   'P 1'
#
loop_
_entity.id
_entity.type
_entity.pdbx_description
1 polymer ?
#
loop_
_entity_poly.entity_id
_entity_poly.type
_entity_poly.pdbx_seq_one_letter_code
_entity_poly.pdbx_strand_id
1 'polypeptide(L)'
;MFDIDKLKGKTYAEIAARGGGILNSARVLAATSEDELFRLAMGRLKEVIAMGTGAIEIKSGYGLSVDAELKMLRVIKRLKQQSDVSIKASFLGAHAFPQEFKEDHEGYIQQIIEEMLPVIAAEKLADYIDVFCEEGFFSVQEMERICKAGAAHGLKPKLHVNQLNSIGGIQAGINLGAVSLDHLETMTAEDVQSLAASNTVGTLLPTAAFFLRMAYQPARQMIDAGAAIALASDFNPGSSPSANMNFVVALSCIQMKMLPEEAINAATLNGAYAMELQNEVGSITVGKKANLIFTKPISSIAYLPYAFGNNPIDKVMINGVFS
;
A
#
# COMPACT_ATOMS: atom_id res chain seq x y z
N MET A 1 -19.56 -1.13 3.08
CA MET A 1 -20.51 -1.84 3.96
C MET A 1 -19.84 -3.14 4.38
N PHE A 2 -19.88 -3.52 5.65
CA PHE A 2 -19.24 -4.76 6.11
C PHE A 2 -19.90 -5.96 5.43
N ASP A 3 -19.12 -6.84 4.81
CA ASP A 3 -19.66 -7.98 4.09
C ASP A 3 -20.11 -9.07 5.08
N ILE A 4 -21.43 -9.27 5.19
CA ILE A 4 -22.04 -10.26 6.08
C ILE A 4 -21.54 -11.68 5.73
N ASP A 5 -21.16 -11.94 4.48
CA ASP A 5 -20.64 -13.24 4.08
C ASP A 5 -19.29 -13.56 4.74
N LYS A 6 -18.48 -12.55 5.07
CA LYS A 6 -17.27 -12.74 5.90
C LYS A 6 -17.62 -13.21 7.31
N LEU A 7 -18.69 -12.68 7.92
CA LEU A 7 -19.15 -13.15 9.24
C LEU A 7 -19.67 -14.59 9.20
N LYS A 8 -20.15 -15.03 8.04
CA LYS A 8 -20.61 -16.41 7.81
C LYS A 8 -19.45 -17.37 7.48
N GLY A 9 -18.20 -16.91 7.51
CA GLY A 9 -17.01 -17.75 7.38
C GLY A 9 -16.56 -18.02 5.94
N LYS A 10 -17.06 -17.29 4.94
CA LYS A 10 -16.54 -17.41 3.56
C LYS A 10 -15.13 -16.82 3.47
N THR A 11 -14.27 -17.47 2.69
CA THR A 11 -12.91 -16.98 2.43
C THR A 11 -12.92 -15.77 1.49
N TYR A 12 -11.83 -14.99 1.49
CA TYR A 12 -11.70 -13.85 0.56
C TYR A 12 -11.80 -14.31 -0.91
N ALA A 13 -11.14 -15.41 -1.26
CA ALA A 13 -11.19 -16.01 -2.59
C ALA A 13 -12.62 -16.41 -3.00
N GLU A 14 -13.41 -16.99 -2.08
CA GLU A 14 -14.81 -17.35 -2.35
C GLU A 14 -15.71 -16.14 -2.58
N ILE A 15 -15.45 -15.02 -1.91
CA ILE A 15 -16.18 -13.77 -2.08
C ILE A 15 -15.81 -13.12 -3.42
N ALA A 16 -14.51 -13.08 -3.75
CA ALA A 16 -14.02 -12.58 -5.03
C ALA A 16 -14.58 -13.37 -6.23
N ALA A 17 -14.57 -14.71 -6.14
CA ALA A 17 -15.07 -15.60 -7.18
C ALA A 17 -16.58 -15.43 -7.49
N ARG A 18 -17.35 -14.84 -6.58
CA ARG A 18 -18.79 -14.57 -6.74
C ARG A 18 -19.09 -13.15 -7.24
N GLY A 19 -18.07 -12.39 -7.66
CA GLY A 19 -18.24 -10.99 -8.06
C GLY A 19 -18.35 -10.01 -6.89
N GLY A 20 -18.11 -10.48 -5.66
CA GLY A 20 -18.00 -9.64 -4.46
C GLY A 20 -16.61 -9.00 -4.35
N GLY A 21 -16.48 -8.02 -3.44
CA GLY A 21 -15.17 -7.39 -3.17
C GLY A 21 -14.69 -6.42 -4.26
N ILE A 22 -13.53 -6.71 -4.84
CA ILE A 22 -12.80 -5.80 -5.76
C ILE A 22 -13.59 -5.48 -7.03
N LEU A 23 -14.27 -6.46 -7.64
CA LEU A 23 -15.05 -6.27 -8.87
C LEU A 23 -16.23 -5.30 -8.67
N ASN A 24 -16.90 -5.35 -7.52
CA ASN A 24 -17.93 -4.36 -7.20
C ASN A 24 -17.35 -2.96 -7.00
N SER A 25 -16.18 -2.86 -6.36
CA SER A 25 -15.48 -1.58 -6.23
C SER A 25 -15.10 -1.02 -7.60
N ALA A 26 -14.66 -1.88 -8.52
CA ALA A 26 -14.33 -1.50 -9.89
C ALA A 26 -15.53 -0.98 -10.67
N ARG A 27 -16.67 -1.66 -10.58
CA ARG A 27 -17.92 -1.20 -11.20
C ARG A 27 -18.37 0.16 -10.67
N VAL A 28 -18.31 0.38 -9.35
CA VAL A 28 -18.66 1.67 -8.74
C VAL A 28 -17.69 2.76 -9.18
N LEU A 29 -16.40 2.46 -9.22
CA LEU A 29 -15.38 3.41 -9.62
C LEU A 29 -15.50 3.78 -11.11
N ALA A 30 -15.77 2.81 -11.99
CA ALA A 30 -16.03 3.05 -13.40
C ALA A 30 -17.19 4.05 -13.60
N ALA A 31 -18.29 3.88 -12.87
CA ALA A 31 -19.47 4.74 -12.94
C ALA A 31 -19.29 6.12 -12.28
N THR A 32 -18.32 6.29 -11.38
CA THR A 32 -18.05 7.56 -10.69
C THR A 32 -17.27 8.50 -11.61
N SER A 33 -17.70 9.75 -11.77
CA SER A 33 -16.95 10.73 -12.58
C SER A 33 -15.60 11.07 -11.95
N GLU A 34 -14.66 11.54 -12.77
CA GLU A 34 -13.32 11.93 -12.27
C GLU A 34 -13.40 13.02 -11.19
N ASP A 35 -14.26 14.03 -11.38
CA ASP A 35 -14.43 15.13 -10.42
C ASP A 35 -15.04 14.68 -9.10
N GLU A 36 -16.01 13.77 -9.14
CA GLU A 36 -16.59 13.22 -7.92
C GLU A 36 -15.60 12.33 -7.19
N LEU A 37 -14.83 11.51 -7.92
CA LEU A 37 -13.77 10.69 -7.35
C LEU A 37 -12.69 11.57 -6.69
N PHE A 38 -12.29 12.66 -7.36
CA PHE A 38 -11.37 13.65 -6.80
C PHE A 38 -11.91 14.28 -5.52
N ARG A 39 -13.17 14.73 -5.51
CA ARG A 39 -13.80 15.34 -4.33
C ARG A 39 -13.82 14.39 -3.14
N LEU A 40 -14.20 13.12 -3.37
CA LEU A 40 -14.21 12.08 -2.35
C LEU A 40 -12.80 11.75 -1.84
N ALA A 41 -11.82 11.62 -2.74
CA ALA A 41 -10.44 11.33 -2.38
C ALA A 41 -9.79 12.49 -1.62
N MET A 42 -10.07 13.75 -1.99
CA MET A 42 -9.59 14.93 -1.28
C MET A 42 -10.17 15.02 0.15
N GLY A 43 -11.44 14.65 0.34
CA GLY A 43 -12.04 14.53 1.68
C GLY A 43 -11.27 13.55 2.56
N ARG A 44 -11.03 12.33 2.05
CA ARG A 44 -10.24 11.30 2.75
C ARG A 44 -8.80 11.74 2.99
N LEU A 45 -8.17 12.41 2.03
CA LEU A 45 -6.82 12.93 2.18
C LEU A 45 -6.71 13.90 3.38
N LYS A 46 -7.69 14.79 3.53
CA LYS A 46 -7.75 15.69 4.69
C LYS A 46 -7.94 14.94 6.01
N GLU A 47 -8.78 13.91 6.02
CA GLU A 47 -8.99 13.06 7.20
C GLU A 47 -7.70 12.35 7.63
N VAL A 48 -6.94 11.77 6.69
CA VAL A 48 -5.68 11.08 7.02
C VAL A 48 -4.58 12.05 7.45
N ILE A 49 -4.55 13.27 6.87
CA ILE A 49 -3.64 14.33 7.32
C ILE A 49 -3.94 14.70 8.77
N ALA A 50 -5.21 14.89 9.14
CA ALA A 50 -5.61 15.19 10.51
C ALA A 50 -5.25 14.06 11.51
N MET A 51 -5.05 12.83 11.01
CA MET A 51 -4.56 11.69 11.78
C MET A 51 -3.02 11.55 11.79
N GLY A 52 -2.29 12.54 11.25
CA GLY A 52 -0.83 12.62 11.31
C GLY A 52 -0.09 12.16 10.05
N THR A 53 -0.80 11.78 8.98
CA THR A 53 -0.14 11.33 7.74
C THR A 53 0.48 12.52 7.00
N GLY A 54 1.82 12.61 7.03
CA GLY A 54 2.59 13.66 6.37
C GLY A 54 3.14 13.31 4.98
N ALA A 55 3.04 12.04 4.55
CA ALA A 55 3.36 11.56 3.22
C ALA A 55 2.55 10.30 2.94
N ILE A 56 2.12 10.10 1.69
CA ILE A 56 1.22 9.01 1.34
C ILE A 56 1.49 8.47 -0.07
N GLU A 57 1.46 7.15 -0.21
CA GLU A 57 1.34 6.47 -1.49
C GLU A 57 -0.13 6.17 -1.76
N ILE A 58 -0.61 6.45 -2.97
CA ILE A 58 -1.95 6.11 -3.42
C ILE A 58 -1.84 5.23 -4.66
N LYS A 59 -2.51 4.08 -4.64
CA LYS A 59 -2.49 3.11 -5.73
C LYS A 59 -3.76 3.21 -6.58
N SER A 60 -3.68 2.86 -7.87
CA SER A 60 -4.85 2.57 -8.70
C SER A 60 -5.38 1.14 -8.39
N GLY A 61 -5.89 0.39 -9.37
CA GLY A 61 -6.23 -1.02 -9.18
C GLY A 61 -7.66 -1.31 -8.75
N TYR A 62 -8.51 -0.29 -8.65
CA TYR A 62 -9.96 -0.44 -8.60
C TYR A 62 -10.61 0.02 -9.91
N GLY A 63 -9.88 0.10 -11.02
CA GLY A 63 -10.43 0.42 -12.34
C GLY A 63 -10.66 -0.84 -13.16
N LEU A 64 -9.65 -1.71 -13.24
CA LEU A 64 -9.62 -2.96 -14.02
C LEU A 64 -10.03 -2.80 -15.49
N SER A 65 -9.84 -1.60 -16.03
CA SER A 65 -10.06 -1.21 -17.42
C SER A 65 -9.21 0.02 -17.71
N VAL A 66 -8.85 0.23 -18.98
CA VAL A 66 -7.97 1.34 -19.40
C VAL A 66 -8.48 2.69 -18.89
N ASP A 67 -9.73 3.03 -19.20
CA ASP A 67 -10.30 4.33 -18.83
C ASP A 67 -10.38 4.54 -17.32
N ALA A 68 -10.75 3.50 -16.57
CA ALA A 68 -10.94 3.62 -15.13
C ALA A 68 -9.59 3.69 -14.38
N GLU A 69 -8.59 2.91 -14.77
CA GLU A 69 -7.24 2.97 -14.20
C GLU A 69 -6.60 4.34 -14.46
N LEU A 70 -6.66 4.83 -15.71
CA LEU A 70 -6.13 6.14 -16.06
C LEU A 70 -6.86 7.27 -15.32
N LYS A 71 -8.19 7.17 -15.17
CA LYS A 71 -8.99 8.11 -14.36
C LYS A 71 -8.50 8.16 -12.91
N MET A 72 -8.25 7.01 -12.27
CA MET A 72 -7.71 6.98 -10.89
C MET A 72 -6.36 7.68 -10.80
N LEU A 73 -5.44 7.38 -11.72
CA LEU A 73 -4.11 7.99 -11.70
C LEU A 73 -4.16 9.50 -11.99
N ARG A 74 -5.06 9.96 -12.87
CA ARG A 74 -5.32 11.39 -13.11
C ARG A 74 -5.86 12.08 -11.85
N VAL A 75 -6.74 11.42 -11.10
CA VAL A 75 -7.18 11.91 -9.78
C VAL A 75 -6.00 12.02 -8.81
N ILE A 76 -5.12 11.01 -8.72
CA ILE A 76 -3.93 11.06 -7.86
C ILE A 76 -3.01 12.22 -8.26
N LYS A 77 -2.83 12.44 -9.57
CA LYS A 77 -2.08 13.59 -10.09
C LYS A 77 -2.73 14.93 -9.71
N ARG A 78 -4.06 15.04 -9.74
CA ARG A 78 -4.78 16.23 -9.25
C ARG A 78 -4.61 16.45 -7.75
N LEU A 79 -4.62 15.37 -6.95
CA LEU A 79 -4.35 15.45 -5.50
C LEU A 79 -2.93 15.97 -5.23
N LYS A 80 -1.92 15.45 -5.95
CA LYS A 80 -0.53 15.94 -5.89
C LYS A 80 -0.42 17.45 -6.17
N GLN A 81 -1.22 17.96 -7.10
CA GLN A 81 -1.20 19.38 -7.47
C GLN A 81 -1.91 20.31 -6.47
N GLN A 82 -2.83 19.77 -5.67
CA GLN A 82 -3.68 20.57 -4.77
C GLN A 82 -3.40 20.33 -3.27
N SER A 83 -2.41 19.51 -2.93
CA SER A 83 -2.05 19.17 -1.54
C SER A 83 -0.58 19.46 -1.27
N ASP A 84 -0.29 19.94 -0.07
CA ASP A 84 1.08 20.19 0.41
C ASP A 84 1.78 18.91 0.91
N VAL A 85 1.03 17.83 1.12
CA VAL A 85 1.58 16.52 1.47
C VAL A 85 2.29 15.90 0.28
N SER A 86 3.44 15.27 0.54
CA SER A 86 4.13 14.48 -0.49
C SER A 86 3.30 13.24 -0.82
N ILE A 87 2.84 13.16 -2.07
CA ILE A 87 2.04 12.03 -2.57
C ILE A 87 2.84 11.28 -3.64
N LYS A 88 2.85 9.95 -3.55
CA LYS A 88 3.35 9.04 -4.59
C LYS A 88 2.19 8.27 -5.23
N ALA A 89 2.32 7.96 -6.51
CA ALA A 89 1.29 7.27 -7.29
C ALA A 89 1.82 5.91 -7.75
N SER A 90 1.04 4.85 -7.55
CA SER A 90 1.40 3.51 -8.01
C SER A 90 0.33 2.97 -8.94
N PHE A 91 0.72 2.51 -10.11
CA PHE A 91 -0.16 1.82 -11.04
C PHE A 91 -0.31 0.36 -10.62
N LEU A 92 -1.52 -0.03 -10.23
CA LEU A 92 -1.87 -1.39 -9.79
C LEU A 92 -2.94 -1.98 -10.72
N GLY A 93 -2.79 -1.85 -12.03
CA GLY A 93 -3.74 -2.45 -12.98
C GLY A 93 -3.84 -3.98 -12.84
N ALA A 94 -2.76 -4.62 -12.41
CA ALA A 94 -2.69 -6.05 -12.12
C ALA A 94 -3.11 -6.38 -10.66
N HIS A 95 -4.25 -5.85 -10.23
CA HIS A 95 -4.82 -6.13 -8.90
C HIS A 95 -5.69 -7.40 -8.90
N ALA A 96 -6.47 -7.57 -9.97
CA ALA A 96 -7.29 -8.74 -10.23
C ALA A 96 -7.60 -8.79 -11.73
N PHE A 97 -8.01 -9.97 -12.22
CA PHE A 97 -8.54 -10.06 -13.57
C PHE A 97 -9.97 -9.51 -13.63
N PRO A 98 -10.27 -8.58 -14.55
CA PRO A 98 -11.65 -8.17 -14.81
C PRO A 98 -12.49 -9.33 -15.33
N GLN A 99 -13.82 -9.22 -15.17
CA GLN A 99 -14.74 -10.31 -15.46
C GLN A 99 -14.71 -10.73 -16.93
N GLU A 100 -14.44 -9.79 -17.84
CA GLU A 100 -14.33 -9.99 -19.28
C GLU A 100 -13.10 -10.84 -19.66
N PHE A 101 -12.06 -10.84 -18.82
CA PHE A 101 -10.79 -11.54 -19.04
C PHE A 101 -10.59 -12.73 -18.10
N LYS A 102 -11.66 -13.22 -17.45
CA LYS A 102 -11.58 -14.33 -16.48
C LYS A 102 -10.90 -15.59 -17.04
N GLU A 103 -11.07 -15.87 -18.33
CA GLU A 103 -10.47 -17.02 -19.03
C GLU A 103 -9.40 -16.59 -20.05
N ASP A 104 -9.04 -15.29 -20.08
CA ASP A 104 -8.07 -14.71 -21.01
C ASP A 104 -7.12 -13.76 -20.26
N HIS A 105 -6.34 -14.33 -19.35
CA HIS A 105 -5.35 -13.57 -18.57
C HIS A 105 -4.36 -12.84 -19.48
N GLU A 106 -3.97 -13.50 -20.58
CA GLU A 106 -2.99 -12.98 -21.53
C GLU A 106 -3.50 -11.73 -22.24
N GLY A 107 -4.77 -11.72 -22.66
CA GLY A 107 -5.42 -10.55 -23.24
C GLY A 107 -5.49 -9.34 -22.30
N TYR A 108 -5.60 -9.57 -20.99
CA TYR A 108 -5.54 -8.47 -20.01
C TYR A 108 -4.11 -7.95 -19.80
N ILE A 109 -3.11 -8.84 -19.78
CA ILE A 109 -1.70 -8.48 -19.63
C ILE A 109 -1.19 -7.68 -20.84
N GLN A 110 -1.31 -8.23 -22.05
CA GLN A 110 -2.12 -7.59 -23.08
C GLN A 110 -2.28 -6.07 -23.06
N GLN A 111 -3.50 -5.71 -22.68
CA GLN A 111 -4.03 -4.37 -22.48
C GLN A 111 -3.23 -3.53 -21.47
N ILE A 112 -2.76 -4.12 -20.36
CA ILE A 112 -1.90 -3.42 -19.40
C ILE A 112 -0.66 -2.89 -20.13
N ILE A 113 0.02 -3.75 -20.87
CA ILE A 113 1.31 -3.45 -21.51
C ILE A 113 1.15 -2.50 -22.71
N GLU A 114 0.18 -2.77 -23.59
CA GLU A 114 0.05 -2.06 -24.86
C GLU A 114 -0.84 -0.80 -24.80
N GLU A 115 -1.80 -0.75 -23.87
CA GLU A 115 -2.77 0.35 -23.83
C GLU A 115 -2.56 1.24 -22.60
N MET A 116 -2.33 0.67 -21.41
CA MET A 116 -2.23 1.45 -20.17
C MET A 116 -0.85 2.08 -19.98
N LEU A 117 0.22 1.27 -20.02
CA LEU A 117 1.59 1.74 -19.73
C LEU A 117 2.06 2.89 -20.64
N PRO A 118 1.80 2.89 -21.97
CA PRO A 118 2.21 4.00 -22.82
C PRO A 118 1.56 5.33 -22.43
N VAL A 119 0.28 5.32 -22.06
CA VAL A 119 -0.43 6.52 -21.63
C VAL A 119 0.05 6.98 -20.25
N ILE A 120 0.27 6.05 -19.32
CA ILE A 120 0.84 6.34 -18.00
C ILE A 120 2.19 7.04 -18.12
N ALA A 121 3.05 6.56 -19.02
CA ALA A 121 4.35 7.16 -19.29
C ALA A 121 4.23 8.56 -19.92
N ALA A 122 3.41 8.69 -20.97
CA ALA A 122 3.22 9.95 -21.69
C ALA A 122 2.65 11.05 -20.79
N GLU A 123 1.69 10.72 -19.93
CA GLU A 123 1.04 11.65 -19.03
C GLU A 123 1.74 11.77 -17.66
N LYS A 124 2.78 10.97 -17.39
CA LYS A 124 3.52 10.89 -16.12
C LYS A 124 2.58 10.66 -14.93
N LEU A 125 1.77 9.61 -15.04
CA LEU A 125 0.67 9.35 -14.11
C LEU A 125 1.07 8.54 -12.88
N ALA A 126 2.13 7.74 -12.95
CA ALA A 126 2.60 6.89 -11.85
C ALA A 126 4.11 7.01 -11.62
N ASP A 127 4.53 6.83 -10.36
CA ASP A 127 5.91 6.66 -9.94
C ASP A 127 6.32 5.17 -9.94
N TYR A 128 5.36 4.28 -9.63
CA TYR A 128 5.57 2.86 -9.40
C TYR A 128 4.62 1.98 -10.22
N ILE A 129 4.99 0.72 -10.39
CA ILE A 129 4.12 -0.35 -10.88
C ILE A 129 3.96 -1.42 -9.80
N ASP A 130 2.74 -1.92 -9.64
CA ASP A 130 2.38 -2.89 -8.62
C ASP A 130 1.54 -4.01 -9.23
N VAL A 131 1.66 -5.18 -8.63
CA VAL A 131 1.01 -6.42 -9.04
C VAL A 131 0.64 -7.19 -7.78
N PHE A 132 -0.59 -7.69 -7.74
CA PHE A 132 -0.99 -8.66 -6.74
C PHE A 132 -0.59 -10.07 -7.18
N CYS A 133 0.60 -10.49 -6.75
CA CYS A 133 1.19 -11.77 -7.08
C CYS A 133 0.77 -12.83 -6.05
N GLU A 134 -0.26 -13.61 -6.39
CA GLU A 134 -0.94 -14.52 -5.48
C GLU A 134 -1.61 -15.68 -6.24
N GLU A 135 -1.79 -16.83 -5.58
CA GLU A 135 -2.53 -17.97 -6.14
C GLU A 135 -3.96 -17.55 -6.52
N GLY A 136 -4.36 -17.83 -7.77
CA GLY A 136 -5.67 -17.43 -8.31
C GLY A 136 -5.75 -15.97 -8.76
N PHE A 137 -4.66 -15.22 -8.66
CA PHE A 137 -4.48 -13.89 -9.23
C PHE A 137 -3.31 -13.95 -10.23
N PHE A 138 -2.33 -13.06 -10.15
CA PHE A 138 -1.19 -13.06 -11.04
C PHE A 138 -0.09 -14.00 -10.52
N SER A 139 0.43 -14.85 -11.40
CA SER A 139 1.60 -15.68 -11.13
C SER A 139 2.89 -14.85 -11.10
N VAL A 140 3.97 -15.45 -10.57
CA VAL A 140 5.31 -14.84 -10.56
C VAL A 140 5.76 -14.48 -11.99
N GLN A 141 5.50 -15.33 -12.98
CA GLN A 141 5.90 -15.10 -14.36
C GLN A 141 5.14 -13.93 -14.99
N GLU A 142 3.83 -13.82 -14.73
CA GLU A 142 3.01 -12.71 -15.21
C GLU A 142 3.43 -11.40 -14.54
N MET A 143 3.66 -11.42 -13.22
CA MET A 143 4.19 -10.29 -12.46
C MET A 143 5.52 -9.80 -13.06
N GLU A 144 6.49 -10.69 -13.29
CA GLU A 144 7.77 -10.33 -13.88
C GLU A 144 7.61 -9.65 -15.24
N ARG A 145 6.74 -10.18 -16.10
CA ARG A 145 6.49 -9.62 -17.43
C ARG A 145 5.92 -8.21 -17.34
N ILE A 146 4.91 -8.01 -16.49
CA ILE A 146 4.28 -6.69 -16.26
C ILE A 146 5.31 -5.70 -15.72
N CYS A 147 6.11 -6.11 -14.73
CA CYS A 147 7.16 -5.26 -14.15
C CYS A 147 8.24 -4.90 -15.16
N LYS A 148 8.71 -5.85 -15.98
CA LYS A 148 9.71 -5.59 -17.04
C LYS A 148 9.17 -4.60 -18.07
N ALA A 149 7.89 -4.70 -18.44
CA ALA A 149 7.23 -3.71 -19.30
C ALA A 149 7.14 -2.34 -18.63
N GLY A 150 6.73 -2.28 -17.36
CA GLY A 150 6.70 -1.04 -16.58
C GLY A 150 8.06 -0.36 -16.45
N ALA A 151 9.12 -1.13 -16.26
CA ALA A 151 10.49 -0.63 -16.19
C ALA A 151 10.95 0.04 -17.49
N ALA A 152 10.52 -0.45 -18.66
CA ALA A 152 10.77 0.20 -19.95
C ALA A 152 10.12 1.60 -20.06
N HIS A 153 9.12 1.87 -19.22
CA HIS A 153 8.45 3.16 -19.07
C HIS A 153 8.92 3.96 -17.83
N GLY A 154 9.97 3.51 -17.14
CA GLY A 154 10.55 4.19 -15.99
C GLY A 154 9.82 3.95 -14.66
N LEU A 155 8.86 3.01 -14.61
CA LEU A 155 8.17 2.64 -13.37
C LEU A 155 8.99 1.62 -12.59
N LYS A 156 9.11 1.81 -11.27
CA LYS A 156 9.78 0.86 -10.38
C LYS A 156 8.78 -0.07 -9.70
N PRO A 157 9.09 -1.36 -9.50
CA PRO A 157 8.17 -2.27 -8.85
C PRO A 157 8.00 -1.96 -7.35
N LYS A 158 6.76 -2.01 -6.87
CA LYS A 158 6.36 -2.19 -5.46
C LYS A 158 5.27 -3.24 -5.50
N LEU A 159 5.40 -4.35 -4.79
CA LEU A 159 4.62 -5.55 -5.12
C LEU A 159 3.86 -6.09 -3.91
N HIS A 160 2.59 -6.46 -4.11
CA HIS A 160 1.86 -7.25 -3.13
C HIS A 160 2.20 -8.72 -3.30
N VAL A 161 2.83 -9.31 -2.28
CA VAL A 161 3.32 -10.69 -2.30
C VAL A 161 3.13 -11.34 -0.94
N ASN A 162 3.03 -12.67 -0.92
CA ASN A 162 3.03 -13.45 0.31
C ASN A 162 1.93 -13.04 1.32
N GLN A 163 0.78 -12.59 0.82
CA GLN A 163 -0.37 -12.31 1.68
C GLN A 163 -1.02 -13.62 2.14
N LEU A 164 -1.38 -14.49 1.20
CA LEU A 164 -2.06 -15.76 1.44
C LEU A 164 -1.12 -16.95 1.23
N ASN A 165 -0.28 -16.91 0.19
CA ASN A 165 0.60 -18.01 -0.17
C ASN A 165 2.03 -17.53 -0.46
N SER A 166 3.03 -18.36 -0.12
CA SER A 166 4.42 -18.15 -0.57
C SER A 166 4.63 -18.91 -1.89
N ILE A 167 4.63 -18.18 -3.00
CA ILE A 167 4.79 -18.72 -4.36
C ILE A 167 6.10 -18.32 -5.05
N GLY A 168 7.04 -17.72 -4.31
CA GLY A 168 8.31 -17.21 -4.84
C GLY A 168 8.28 -15.74 -5.29
N GLY A 169 7.22 -15.01 -4.95
CA GLY A 169 7.08 -13.58 -5.28
C GLY A 169 8.15 -12.69 -4.61
N ILE A 170 8.65 -13.09 -3.43
CA ILE A 170 9.71 -12.36 -2.71
C ILE A 170 11.01 -12.32 -3.50
N GLN A 171 11.55 -13.49 -3.87
CA GLN A 171 12.83 -13.59 -4.59
C GLN A 171 12.72 -12.94 -5.98
N ALA A 172 11.60 -13.16 -6.68
CA ALA A 172 11.35 -12.52 -7.97
C ALA A 172 11.27 -10.99 -7.85
N GLY A 173 10.55 -10.46 -6.84
CA GLY A 173 10.48 -9.03 -6.57
C GLY A 173 11.85 -8.40 -6.27
N ILE A 174 12.68 -9.07 -5.47
CA ILE A 174 14.06 -8.64 -5.19
C ILE A 174 14.88 -8.61 -6.49
N ASN A 175 14.80 -9.66 -7.32
CA ASN A 175 15.52 -9.74 -8.58
C ASN A 175 15.10 -8.66 -9.59
N LEU A 176 13.85 -8.23 -9.55
CA LEU A 176 13.33 -7.11 -10.34
C LEU A 176 13.76 -5.74 -9.80
N GLY A 177 14.43 -5.69 -8.64
CA GLY A 177 14.81 -4.43 -7.99
C GLY A 177 13.62 -3.68 -7.40
N ALA A 178 12.62 -4.40 -6.87
CA ALA A 178 11.46 -3.78 -6.24
C ALA A 178 11.88 -2.85 -5.08
N VAL A 179 11.25 -1.69 -5.02
CA VAL A 179 11.44 -0.71 -3.93
C VAL A 179 10.88 -1.28 -2.63
N SER A 180 9.71 -1.91 -2.69
CA SER A 180 9.13 -2.63 -1.56
C SER A 180 8.38 -3.90 -1.95
N LEU A 181 8.27 -4.79 -0.98
CA LEU A 181 7.40 -5.97 -1.00
C LEU A 181 6.42 -5.83 0.15
N ASP A 182 5.14 -5.79 -0.17
CA ASP A 182 4.05 -5.44 0.73
C ASP A 182 3.26 -6.71 1.12
N HIS A 183 2.54 -6.69 2.25
CA HIS A 183 1.85 -7.83 2.91
C HIS A 183 2.73 -8.69 3.82
N LEU A 184 3.35 -9.75 3.31
CA LEU A 184 4.30 -10.60 4.04
C LEU A 184 3.74 -11.40 5.24
N GLU A 185 2.45 -11.71 5.27
CA GLU A 185 1.85 -12.55 6.32
C GLU A 185 2.34 -14.00 6.23
N THR A 186 2.50 -14.53 5.02
CA THR A 186 2.89 -15.92 4.75
C THR A 186 4.34 -16.00 4.30
N MET A 187 5.26 -16.02 5.26
CA MET A 187 6.71 -16.03 5.00
C MET A 187 7.35 -17.36 5.41
N THR A 188 8.19 -17.91 4.54
CA THR A 188 9.10 -19.00 4.88
C THR A 188 10.41 -18.46 5.47
N ALA A 189 11.23 -19.35 6.03
CA ALA A 189 12.57 -18.98 6.51
C ALA A 189 13.46 -18.44 5.37
N GLU A 190 13.33 -19.00 4.16
CA GLU A 190 14.07 -18.55 2.97
C GLU A 190 13.63 -17.15 2.53
N ASP A 191 12.32 -16.86 2.59
CA ASP A 191 11.79 -15.53 2.26
C ASP A 191 12.36 -14.46 3.21
N VAL A 192 12.39 -14.75 4.51
CA VAL A 192 12.96 -13.85 5.53
C VAL A 192 14.44 -13.57 5.26
N GLN A 193 15.23 -14.60 4.96
CA GLN A 193 16.65 -14.43 4.67
C GLN A 193 16.88 -13.68 3.35
N SER A 194 16.07 -13.97 2.33
CA SER A 194 16.15 -13.30 1.02
C SER A 194 15.89 -11.81 1.16
N LEU A 195 14.81 -11.44 1.85
CA LEU A 195 14.47 -10.04 2.11
C LEU A 195 15.57 -9.34 2.93
N ALA A 196 16.05 -9.97 4.00
CA ALA A 196 17.10 -9.42 4.85
C ALA A 196 18.44 -9.20 4.12
N ALA A 197 18.75 -10.03 3.13
CA ALA A 197 19.97 -9.90 2.31
C ALA A 197 19.82 -8.90 1.13
N SER A 198 18.69 -8.18 1.03
CA SER A 198 18.38 -7.28 -0.09
C SER A 198 18.31 -5.80 0.34
N ASN A 199 18.22 -4.90 -0.65
CA ASN A 199 17.92 -3.48 -0.42
C ASN A 199 16.41 -3.17 -0.50
N THR A 200 15.57 -4.20 -0.68
CA THR A 200 14.12 -4.05 -0.81
C THR A 200 13.49 -3.91 0.57
N VAL A 201 12.56 -2.95 0.72
CA VAL A 201 11.86 -2.73 1.98
C VAL A 201 10.68 -3.70 2.11
N GLY A 202 10.58 -4.40 3.24
CA GLY A 202 9.36 -5.15 3.58
C GLY A 202 8.31 -4.24 4.20
N THR A 203 7.16 -4.04 3.56
CA THR A 203 6.07 -3.22 4.09
C THR A 203 5.01 -4.10 4.74
N LEU A 204 4.85 -3.99 6.06
CA LEU A 204 3.87 -4.79 6.81
C LEU A 204 2.55 -4.03 6.95
N LEU A 205 1.45 -4.77 6.77
CA LEU A 205 0.08 -4.24 6.67
C LEU A 205 -0.82 -4.88 7.76
N PRO A 206 -0.56 -4.62 9.05
CA PRO A 206 -1.20 -5.35 10.15
C PRO A 206 -2.71 -5.15 10.25
N THR A 207 -3.23 -4.03 9.75
CA THR A 207 -4.67 -3.74 9.75
C THR A 207 -5.42 -4.64 8.75
N ALA A 208 -4.77 -5.06 7.66
CA ALA A 208 -5.32 -6.06 6.75
C ALA A 208 -5.43 -7.43 7.43
N ALA A 209 -4.35 -7.88 8.07
CA ALA A 209 -4.34 -9.12 8.85
C ALA A 209 -5.40 -9.10 9.97
N PHE A 210 -5.52 -7.99 10.70
CA PHE A 210 -6.55 -7.80 11.72
C PHE A 210 -7.97 -7.93 11.16
N PHE A 211 -8.28 -7.20 10.09
CA PHE A 211 -9.63 -7.16 9.53
C PHE A 211 -10.03 -8.48 8.84
N LEU A 212 -9.07 -9.15 8.19
CA LEU A 212 -9.27 -10.46 7.56
C LEU A 212 -9.13 -11.63 8.53
N ARG A 213 -8.76 -11.38 9.80
CA ARG A 213 -8.53 -12.40 10.84
C ARG A 213 -7.47 -13.42 10.46
N MET A 214 -6.41 -12.93 9.81
CA MET A 214 -5.25 -13.73 9.40
C MET A 214 -4.19 -13.74 10.50
N ALA A 215 -3.19 -14.62 10.35
CA ALA A 215 -1.96 -14.49 11.10
C ALA A 215 -1.28 -13.15 10.76
N TYR A 216 -0.66 -12.52 11.74
CA TYR A 216 0.12 -11.31 11.52
C TYR A 216 1.49 -11.66 10.92
N GLN A 217 2.07 -10.68 10.21
CA GLN A 217 3.41 -10.76 9.66
C GLN A 217 4.46 -11.08 10.74
N PRO A 218 5.49 -11.91 10.44
CA PRO A 218 6.53 -12.28 11.40
C PRO A 218 7.59 -11.18 11.57
N ALA A 219 7.17 -9.97 11.96
CA ALA A 219 8.04 -8.78 12.04
C ALA A 219 9.29 -9.01 12.87
N ARG A 220 9.17 -9.62 14.07
CA ARG A 220 10.31 -9.92 14.92
C ARG A 220 11.37 -10.76 14.20
N GLN A 221 10.95 -11.81 13.49
CA GLN A 221 11.89 -12.67 12.75
C GLN A 221 12.60 -11.91 11.64
N MET A 222 11.86 -11.07 10.90
CA MET A 222 12.44 -10.24 9.84
C MET A 222 13.42 -9.18 10.36
N ILE A 223 13.07 -8.51 11.45
CA ILE A 223 13.93 -7.49 12.09
C ILE A 223 15.20 -8.15 12.66
N ASP A 224 15.07 -9.28 13.35
CA ASP A 224 16.21 -10.00 13.93
C ASP A 224 17.16 -10.54 12.83
N ALA A 225 16.63 -10.83 11.64
CA ALA A 225 17.43 -11.19 10.47
C ALA A 225 18.10 -9.99 9.79
N GLY A 226 17.72 -8.75 10.12
CA GLY A 226 18.29 -7.53 9.57
C GLY A 226 17.51 -6.91 8.40
N ALA A 227 16.28 -7.34 8.14
CA ALA A 227 15.45 -6.78 7.06
C ALA A 227 15.02 -5.33 7.36
N ALA A 228 15.00 -4.50 6.31
CA ALA A 228 14.42 -3.15 6.38
C ALA A 228 12.89 -3.22 6.36
N ILE A 229 12.24 -2.77 7.44
CA ILE A 229 10.79 -2.89 7.62
C ILE A 229 10.11 -1.53 7.61
N ALA A 230 9.05 -1.38 6.81
CA ALA A 230 8.11 -0.26 6.84
C ALA A 230 6.73 -0.72 7.31
N LEU A 231 5.89 0.22 7.74
CA LEU A 231 4.49 -0.01 8.09
C LEU A 231 3.58 0.88 7.26
N ALA A 232 2.44 0.34 6.82
CA ALA A 232 1.40 1.11 6.17
C ALA A 232 -0.01 0.66 6.59
N SER A 233 -0.99 1.52 6.34
CA SER A 233 -2.39 1.27 6.70
C SER A 233 -3.13 0.37 5.73
N ASP A 234 -2.62 0.20 4.51
CA ASP A 234 -3.33 -0.48 3.43
C ASP A 234 -4.76 0.09 3.25
N PHE A 235 -4.95 1.41 3.34
CA PHE A 235 -6.31 1.95 3.41
C PHE A 235 -7.12 1.65 2.16
N ASN A 236 -8.05 0.70 2.27
CA ASN A 236 -8.84 0.21 1.15
C ASN A 236 -10.20 -0.34 1.63
N PRO A 237 -11.23 -0.37 0.75
CA PRO A 237 -12.58 -0.77 1.14
C PRO A 237 -12.76 -2.27 1.45
N GLY A 238 -11.82 -3.14 1.04
CA GLY A 238 -12.00 -4.58 1.01
C GLY A 238 -11.33 -5.34 2.16
N SER A 239 -10.09 -4.99 2.50
CA SER A 239 -9.25 -5.68 3.49
C SER A 239 -8.78 -4.79 4.63
N SER A 240 -8.69 -3.46 4.47
CA SER A 240 -8.28 -2.58 5.58
C SER A 240 -8.98 -1.21 5.50
N PRO A 241 -10.24 -1.11 5.94
CA PRO A 241 -11.04 0.11 5.82
C PRO A 241 -10.72 1.14 6.92
N SER A 242 -9.44 1.35 7.22
CA SER A 242 -8.94 2.34 8.18
C SER A 242 -7.58 2.87 7.74
N ALA A 243 -7.41 4.18 7.76
CA ALA A 243 -6.13 4.84 7.46
C ALA A 243 -5.36 5.25 8.73
N ASN A 244 -5.79 4.82 9.91
CA ASN A 244 -5.23 5.27 11.17
C ASN A 244 -3.86 4.62 11.46
N MET A 245 -2.78 5.33 11.12
CA MET A 245 -1.41 4.86 11.38
C MET A 245 -1.07 4.68 12.87
N ASN A 246 -1.75 5.36 13.79
CA ASN A 246 -1.56 5.10 15.23
C ASN A 246 -1.99 3.68 15.60
N PHE A 247 -3.08 3.19 14.99
CA PHE A 247 -3.55 1.83 15.20
C PHE A 247 -2.62 0.80 14.54
N VAL A 248 -2.07 1.12 13.37
CA VAL A 248 -1.02 0.31 12.71
C VAL A 248 0.17 0.12 13.65
N VAL A 249 0.73 1.22 14.19
CA VAL A 249 1.87 1.18 15.12
C VAL A 249 1.54 0.38 16.39
N ALA A 250 0.33 0.54 16.94
CA ALA A 250 -0.11 -0.22 18.10
C ALA A 250 -0.19 -1.73 17.82
N LEU A 251 -0.82 -2.15 16.71
CA LEU A 251 -0.89 -3.55 16.31
C LEU A 251 0.50 -4.15 16.10
N SER A 252 1.40 -3.42 15.44
CA SER A 252 2.78 -3.87 15.22
C SER A 252 3.54 -4.14 16.54
N CYS A 253 3.32 -3.31 17.56
CA CYS A 253 3.92 -3.57 18.87
C CYS A 253 3.24 -4.74 19.59
N ILE A 254 1.90 -4.73 19.66
CA ILE A 254 1.12 -5.67 20.49
C ILE A 254 1.10 -7.09 19.91
N GLN A 255 0.87 -7.21 18.59
CA GLN A 255 0.65 -8.49 17.92
C GLN A 255 1.92 -9.02 17.25
N MET A 256 2.75 -8.12 16.71
CA MET A 256 3.94 -8.50 15.93
C MET A 256 5.26 -8.35 16.72
N LYS A 257 5.16 -7.93 17.99
CA LYS A 257 6.27 -7.82 18.94
C LYS A 257 7.39 -6.89 18.47
N MET A 258 7.06 -5.85 17.71
CA MET A 258 7.99 -4.75 17.44
C MET A 258 8.18 -3.91 18.72
N LEU A 259 9.37 -3.35 18.92
CA LEU A 259 9.61 -2.33 19.92
C LEU A 259 8.98 -1.00 19.45
N PRO A 260 8.54 -0.11 20.37
CA PRO A 260 7.96 1.17 19.99
C PRO A 260 8.84 1.99 19.03
N GLU A 261 10.15 2.01 19.26
CA GLU A 261 11.12 2.73 18.43
C GLU A 261 11.24 2.12 17.03
N GLU A 262 11.21 0.79 16.91
CA GLU A 262 11.22 0.09 15.63
C GLU A 262 9.93 0.39 14.85
N ALA A 263 8.76 0.31 15.50
CA ALA A 263 7.48 0.55 14.86
C ALA A 263 7.34 2.01 14.38
N ILE A 264 7.84 2.97 15.17
CA ILE A 264 7.81 4.38 14.78
C ILE A 264 8.80 4.66 13.65
N ASN A 265 10.01 4.11 13.69
CA ASN A 265 10.95 4.19 12.57
C ASN A 265 10.36 3.56 11.30
N ALA A 266 9.68 2.42 11.43
CA ALA A 266 9.02 1.75 10.33
C ALA A 266 7.88 2.59 9.71
N ALA A 267 7.12 3.31 10.54
CA ALA A 267 6.04 4.21 10.11
C ALA A 267 6.51 5.61 9.69
N THR A 268 7.80 5.95 9.84
CA THR A 268 8.35 7.28 9.51
C THR A 268 9.52 7.18 8.54
N LEU A 269 10.74 6.95 9.05
CA LEU A 269 11.95 6.94 8.24
C LEU A 269 11.92 5.84 7.18
N ASN A 270 11.63 4.60 7.55
CA ASN A 270 11.62 3.49 6.58
C ASN A 270 10.43 3.61 5.62
N GLY A 271 9.29 4.13 6.08
CA GLY A 271 8.17 4.47 5.20
C GLY A 271 8.56 5.53 4.16
N ALA A 272 9.37 6.52 4.53
CA ALA A 272 9.91 7.49 3.58
C ALA A 272 10.87 6.82 2.57
N TYR A 273 11.72 5.87 3.00
CA TYR A 273 12.55 5.09 2.07
C TYR A 273 11.70 4.21 1.13
N ALA A 274 10.66 3.55 1.63
CA ALA A 274 9.74 2.75 0.83
C ALA A 274 8.99 3.57 -0.24
N MET A 275 8.89 4.89 -0.05
CA MET A 275 8.32 5.84 -1.01
C MET A 275 9.38 6.67 -1.76
N GLU A 276 10.68 6.39 -1.57
CA GLU A 276 11.80 7.17 -2.12
C GLU A 276 11.74 8.67 -1.78
N LEU A 277 11.21 9.00 -0.60
CA LEU A 277 11.07 10.35 -0.06
C LEU A 277 11.99 10.60 1.16
N GLN A 278 13.00 9.76 1.37
CA GLN A 278 13.92 9.82 2.50
C GLN A 278 14.68 11.15 2.62
N ASN A 279 14.80 11.92 1.53
CA ASN A 279 15.43 13.24 1.53
C ASN A 279 14.43 14.39 1.77
N GLU A 280 13.14 14.10 1.77
CA GLU A 280 12.07 15.10 1.92
C GLU A 280 11.36 15.01 3.26
N VAL A 281 11.11 13.79 3.77
CA VAL A 281 10.29 13.53 4.97
C VAL A 281 10.86 12.35 5.79
N GLY A 282 10.11 11.89 6.80
CA GLY A 282 10.43 10.70 7.59
C GLY A 282 11.36 10.95 8.78
N SER A 283 12.00 12.12 8.89
CA SER A 283 12.79 12.51 10.06
C SER A 283 12.77 14.02 10.28
N ILE A 284 13.05 14.45 11.51
CA ILE A 284 13.25 15.85 11.86
C ILE A 284 14.72 16.19 11.63
N THR A 285 15.03 16.74 10.45
CA THR A 285 16.41 17.03 10.03
C THR A 285 16.43 18.28 9.15
N VAL A 286 17.47 19.11 9.28
CA VAL A 286 17.62 20.33 8.47
C VAL A 286 17.56 19.98 6.97
N GLY A 287 16.76 20.73 6.22
CA GLY A 287 16.54 20.55 4.77
C GLY A 287 15.30 19.74 4.39
N LYS A 288 14.69 19.00 5.33
CA LYS A 288 13.43 18.26 5.09
C LYS A 288 12.19 19.14 5.30
N LYS A 289 11.05 18.70 4.75
CA LYS A 289 9.74 19.35 4.95
C LYS A 289 9.35 19.28 6.44
N ALA A 290 8.80 20.38 6.95
CA ALA A 290 8.27 20.46 8.31
C ALA A 290 6.88 19.79 8.40
N ASN A 291 6.86 18.46 8.24
CA ASN A 291 5.68 17.61 8.43
C ASN A 291 5.79 16.96 9.81
N LEU A 292 5.11 17.53 10.81
CA LEU A 292 5.29 17.19 12.22
C LEU A 292 3.95 16.88 12.89
N ILE A 293 4.01 15.95 13.84
CA ILE A 293 2.90 15.64 14.74
C ILE A 293 3.25 16.22 16.11
N PHE A 294 2.34 17.00 16.67
CA PHE A 294 2.39 17.46 18.05
C PHE A 294 1.41 16.62 18.85
N THR A 295 1.93 15.85 19.80
CA THR A 295 1.09 15.03 20.67
C THR A 295 0.55 15.85 21.82
N LYS A 296 -0.54 15.38 22.42
CA LYS A 296 -0.86 15.70 23.81
C LYS A 296 0.33 15.32 24.71
N PRO A 297 0.42 15.83 25.95
CA PRO A 297 1.44 15.38 26.89
C PRO A 297 1.42 13.85 27.03
N ILE A 298 2.54 13.20 26.71
CA ILE A 298 2.74 11.77 26.85
C ILE A 298 3.98 11.52 27.71
N SER A 299 4.00 10.41 28.45
CA SER A 299 5.10 10.08 29.37
C SER A 299 6.36 9.59 28.67
N SER A 300 6.21 8.99 27.49
CA SER A 300 7.30 8.50 26.64
C SER A 300 6.77 8.14 25.25
N ILE A 301 7.68 7.81 24.33
CA ILE A 301 7.33 7.36 22.99
C ILE A 301 6.52 6.04 23.01
N ALA A 302 6.79 5.17 23.99
CA ALA A 302 6.08 3.91 24.20
C ALA A 302 4.61 4.09 24.57
N TYR A 303 4.20 5.29 25.00
CA TYR A 303 2.80 5.60 25.26
C TYR A 303 1.94 5.54 23.99
N LEU A 304 2.51 5.85 22.82
CA LEU A 304 1.80 5.88 21.54
C LEU A 304 1.17 4.52 21.18
N PRO A 305 1.92 3.41 21.07
CA PRO A 305 1.32 2.10 20.83
C PRO A 305 0.53 1.56 22.03
N TYR A 306 0.87 1.96 23.26
CA TYR A 306 0.17 1.52 24.47
C TYR A 306 -1.29 2.02 24.52
N ALA A 307 -1.51 3.30 24.18
CA ALA A 307 -2.83 3.93 24.21
C ALA A 307 -3.65 3.67 22.92
N PHE A 308 -3.67 2.42 22.44
CA PHE A 308 -4.12 2.02 21.08
C PHE A 308 -5.51 2.51 20.63
N GLY A 309 -6.42 2.81 21.56
CA GLY A 309 -7.77 3.29 21.27
C GLY A 309 -7.94 4.81 21.29
N ASN A 310 -6.90 5.55 21.69
CA ASN A 310 -6.95 7.00 21.81
C ASN A 310 -6.08 7.65 20.74
N ASN A 311 -6.53 8.77 20.15
CA ASN A 311 -5.68 9.57 19.28
C ASN A 311 -4.76 10.47 20.14
N PRO A 312 -3.43 10.23 20.15
CA PRO A 312 -2.49 11.02 20.94
C PRO A 312 -2.17 12.37 20.30
N ILE A 313 -2.55 12.58 19.04
CA ILE A 313 -2.28 13.80 18.28
C ILE A 313 -3.14 14.95 18.82
N ASP A 314 -2.49 16.08 19.07
CA ASP A 314 -3.12 17.38 19.37
C ASP A 314 -3.19 18.23 18.10
N LYS A 315 -2.07 18.37 17.38
CA LYS A 315 -1.97 19.15 16.15
C LYS A 315 -1.09 18.46 15.12
N VAL A 316 -1.38 18.72 13.85
CA VAL A 316 -0.55 18.31 12.73
C VAL A 316 -0.06 19.56 12.01
N MET A 317 1.22 19.55 11.67
CA MET A 317 1.85 20.56 10.83
C MET A 317 2.24 19.92 9.51
N ILE A 318 1.84 20.50 8.40
CA ILE A 318 2.23 20.11 7.04
C ILE A 318 2.95 21.29 6.40
N ASN A 319 4.17 21.04 5.91
CA ASN A 319 5.00 22.03 5.23
C ASN A 319 5.16 23.34 6.02
N GLY A 320 5.26 23.24 7.36
CA GLY A 320 5.40 24.39 8.25
C GLY A 320 4.08 25.10 8.64
N VAL A 321 2.93 24.63 8.15
CA VAL A 321 1.61 25.19 8.42
C VAL A 321 0.77 24.22 9.24
N PHE A 322 0.12 24.70 10.30
CA PHE A 322 -0.80 23.87 11.09
C PHE A 322 -2.08 23.61 10.29
N SER A 323 -2.48 22.33 10.20
CA SER A 323 -3.75 21.89 9.62
C SER A 323 -4.87 21.85 10.65
#